data_AF-A0A8J4WUP2-F1
#
_entry.id   AF-A0A8J4WUP2-F1
#
_cell.length_a   1.000
_cell.length_b   1.000
_cell.length_c   1.000
_cell.angle_alpha   90.00
_cell.angle_beta   90.00
_cell.angle_gamma   90.00
#
_symmetry.space_group_name_H-M   'P 1'
#
loop_
_entity.id
_entity.type
_entity.pdbx_description
1 polymer ?
#
loop_
_entity_poly.entity_id
_entity_poly.type
_entity_poly.pdbx_seq_one_letter_code
_entity_poly.pdbx_strand_id
1 'polypeptide(L)' 'MDQEEAKQENKGTDQKDRKEKQSDPRFLTTNNDYGRFNPNIHTMPAYYYPIKGGFTQHLGICGMYRNHSFNTSNN' A
#
# COMPACT_ATOMS: atom_id res chain seq x y z
N MET A 1 -13.65 -42.18 20.22
CA MET A 1 -12.70 -41.81 19.14
C MET A 1 -13.21 -40.48 18.66
N ASP A 2 -12.95 -39.46 19.46
CA ASP A 2 -13.59 -38.16 19.32
C ASP A 2 -12.43 -37.20 19.04
N GLN A 3 -12.40 -36.75 17.78
CA GLN A 3 -11.36 -35.87 17.28
C GLN A 3 -11.63 -34.47 17.82
N GLU A 4 -10.75 -33.97 18.69
CA GLU A 4 -10.72 -32.56 19.06
C GLU A 4 -10.29 -31.74 17.83
N GLU A 5 -11.26 -31.09 17.19
CA GLU A 5 -11.02 -30.10 16.15
C GLU A 5 -10.25 -28.91 16.74
N ALA A 6 -8.97 -28.82 16.39
CA ALA A 6 -8.13 -27.66 16.65
C ALA A 6 -8.73 -26.43 15.95
N LYS A 7 -9.38 -25.55 16.73
CA LYS A 7 -9.71 -24.19 16.29
C LYS A 7 -8.40 -23.43 16.10
N GLN A 8 -7.91 -23.37 14.86
CA GLN A 8 -6.84 -22.45 14.48
C GLN A 8 -7.38 -21.02 14.52
N GLU A 9 -7.15 -20.33 15.62
CA GLU A 9 -7.34 -18.89 15.74
C GLU A 9 -6.31 -18.19 14.82
N ASN A 10 -6.73 -17.84 13.60
CA ASN A 10 -5.93 -17.02 12.70
C ASN A 10 -5.81 -15.61 13.29
N LYS A 11 -4.80 -15.37 14.13
CA LYS A 11 -4.39 -14.03 14.52
C LYS A 11 -3.67 -13.40 13.33
N GLY A 12 -4.36 -12.56 12.58
CA GLY A 12 -3.78 -11.79 11.48
C GLY A 12 -2.58 -10.98 11.97
N THR A 13 -1.39 -11.32 11.49
CA THR A 13 -0.09 -10.75 11.87
C THR A 13 0.23 -9.42 11.15
N ASP A 14 -0.69 -8.44 11.16
CA ASP A 14 -0.48 -7.17 10.45
C ASP A 14 -0.49 -5.91 11.34
N GLN A 15 -0.51 -6.08 12.66
CA GLN A 15 -0.28 -4.97 13.58
C GLN A 15 1.22 -4.87 13.86
N LYS A 16 1.93 -4.14 12.99
CA LYS A 16 3.33 -3.78 13.22
C LYS A 16 3.38 -2.90 14.47
N ASP A 17 3.89 -3.44 15.59
CA ASP A 17 4.00 -2.75 16.88
C ASP A 17 4.68 -1.39 16.70
N ARG A 18 3.87 -0.32 16.70
CA ARG A 18 4.39 1.05 16.61
C ARG A 18 5.11 1.33 17.91
N LYS A 19 6.45 1.37 17.87
CA LYS A 19 7.26 1.70 19.03
C LYS A 19 7.10 3.19 19.33
N GLU A 20 6.10 3.54 20.13
CA GLU A 20 5.85 4.92 20.52
C GLU A 20 6.98 5.42 21.42
N LYS A 21 7.61 6.52 21.01
CA LYS A 21 8.57 7.22 21.85
C LYS A 21 7.77 7.98 22.91
N GLN A 22 7.68 7.41 24.11
CA GLN A 22 7.09 8.07 25.29
C GLN A 22 7.88 9.35 25.59
N SER A 23 7.34 10.49 25.20
CA SER A 23 7.85 11.83 25.52
C SER A 23 7.17 12.35 26.79
N ASP A 24 7.89 13.13 27.60
CA ASP A 24 7.29 13.80 28.76
C ASP A 24 6.19 14.75 28.29
N PRO A 25 4.98 14.70 28.88
CA PRO A 25 3.82 15.49 28.46
C PRO A 25 4.07 17.00 28.44
N ARG A 26 5.04 17.50 29.21
CA ARG A 26 5.40 18.94 29.24
C ARG A 26 6.12 19.42 27.98
N PHE A 27 6.67 18.51 27.18
CA PHE A 27 7.42 18.83 25.95
C PHE A 27 6.70 18.37 24.67
N LEU A 28 5.38 18.14 24.74
CA LEU A 28 4.57 17.84 23.56
C LEU A 28 4.46 19.09 22.68
N THR A 29 4.81 18.92 21.42
CA THR A 29 4.60 19.91 20.36
C THR A 29 3.45 19.48 19.45
N THR A 30 2.89 20.41 18.68
CA THR A 30 1.84 20.12 17.69
C THR A 30 2.23 19.06 16.67
N ASN A 31 3.53 18.93 16.37
CA ASN A 31 4.02 17.87 15.48
C ASN A 31 3.83 16.46 16.05
N ASN A 32 3.69 16.31 17.37
CA ASN A 32 3.46 15.01 18.02
C ASN A 32 2.01 14.51 17.81
N ASP A 33 1.09 15.37 17.37
CA ASP A 33 -0.29 14.97 17.11
C ASP A 33 -0.42 14.16 15.80
N TYR A 34 0.51 14.34 14.86
CA TYR A 34 0.52 13.56 13.62
C TYR A 34 0.80 12.08 13.90
N GLY A 35 -0.14 11.23 13.49
CA GLY A 35 -0.04 9.78 13.69
C GLY A 35 -0.16 9.35 15.15
N ARG A 36 -0.67 10.21 16.05
CA ARG A 36 -0.90 9.88 17.47
C ARG A 36 -1.99 8.83 17.67
N PHE A 37 -3.00 8.81 16.81
CA PHE A 37 -4.13 7.91 16.92
C PHE A 37 -4.02 6.75 15.93
N ASN A 38 -4.46 5.58 16.37
CA ASN A 38 -4.55 4.41 15.51
C ASN A 38 -5.64 4.60 14.43
N PRO A 39 -5.45 4.00 13.25
CA PRO A 39 -6.47 4.02 12.21
C PRO A 39 -7.77 3.38 12.70
N ASN A 40 -8.91 3.95 12.32
CA ASN A 40 -10.25 3.47 12.69
C ASN A 40 -11.09 3.20 11.43
N ILE A 41 -12.02 2.23 11.48
CA ILE A 41 -12.97 1.94 10.40
C ILE A 41 -13.77 3.18 9.96
N HIS A 42 -14.07 4.10 10.88
CA HIS A 42 -14.80 5.33 10.58
C HIS A 42 -13.96 6.37 9.83
N THR A 43 -12.64 6.18 9.77
CA THR A 43 -11.70 7.05 9.02
C THR A 43 -11.33 6.46 7.66
N MET A 44 -11.67 5.18 7.41
CA MET A 44 -11.37 4.51 6.16
C MET A 44 -12.47 4.76 5.11
N PRO A 45 -12.11 4.83 3.82
CA PRO A 45 -13.12 4.89 2.76
C PRO A 45 -13.88 3.57 2.66
N ALA A 46 -15.17 3.63 2.31
CA ALA A 46 -15.98 2.43 2.09
C ALA A 46 -15.53 1.62 0.86
N TYR A 47 -15.02 2.30 -0.16
CA TYR A 47 -14.49 1.69 -1.37
C TYR A 47 -13.23 2.43 -1.83
N TYR A 48 -12.25 1.68 -2.33
CA TYR A 48 -11.00 2.21 -2.89
C TYR A 48 -10.76 1.60 -4.28
N TYR A 49 -10.55 2.46 -5.28
CA TYR A 49 -10.34 2.06 -6.67
C TYR A 49 -8.92 2.44 -7.11
N PRO A 50 -7.91 1.58 -6.85
CA PRO A 50 -6.55 1.87 -7.25
C PRO A 50 -6.41 1.79 -8.78
N ILE A 51 -5.65 2.72 -9.34
CA ILE A 51 -5.24 2.65 -10.75
C ILE A 51 -4.13 1.60 -10.85
N LYS A 52 -4.38 0.54 -11.63
CA LYS A 52 -3.38 -0.50 -11.91
C LYS A 52 -2.44 -0.01 -13.01
N GLY A 53 -1.23 0.39 -12.62
CA GLY A 53 -0.19 0.85 -13.55
C GLY A 53 0.56 -0.25 -14.30
N GLY A 54 0.12 -1.52 -14.22
CA GLY A 54 0.87 -2.66 -14.74
C GLY A 54 1.19 -2.58 -16.24
N PHE A 55 0.22 -2.15 -17.06
CA PHE A 55 0.42 -1.94 -18.49
C PHE A 55 1.51 -0.89 -18.76
N THR A 56 1.40 0.29 -18.12
CA THR A 56 2.36 1.39 -18.30
C THR A 56 3.75 1.04 -17.76
N GLN A 57 3.83 0.33 -16.64
CA GLN A 57 5.10 -0.15 -16.09
C GLN A 57 5.78 -1.13 -17.05
N HIS A 58 5.02 -2.07 -17.63
CA HIS A 58 5.53 -2.99 -18.63
C HIS A 58 6.04 -2.27 -19.87
N LEU A 59 5.26 -1.33 -20.42
CA LEU A 59 5.65 -0.54 -21.59
C LEU A 59 6.83 0.42 -21.31
N GLY A 60 6.94 0.91 -20.08
CA GLY A 60 8.02 1.80 -19.65
C GLY A 60 9.40 1.15 -19.70
N ILE A 61 9.49 -0.18 -19.55
CA ILE A 61 10.75 -0.93 -19.69
C ILE A 61 11.29 -0.85 -21.12
N CYS A 62 10.40 -0.84 -22.10
CA CYS A 62 10.74 -0.83 -23.53
C CYS A 62 11.32 0.52 -24.00
N GLY A 63 11.21 1.57 -23.20
CA GLY A 63 11.73 2.90 -23.51
C GLY A 63 10.99 3.61 -24.65
N MET A 64 11.63 4.63 -25.23
CA MET A 64 11.03 5.39 -26.33
C MET A 64 11.01 4.56 -27.62
N TYR A 65 9.84 4.48 -28.26
CA TYR A 65 9.71 3.88 -29.58
C TYR A 65 10.60 4.58 -30.60
N ARG A 66 11.28 3.79 -31.45
CA ARG A 66 12.02 4.28 -32.62
C ARG A 66 11.42 3.70 -33.88
N ASN A 67 11.21 4.57 -34.87
CA ASN A 67 10.75 4.14 -36.19
C ASN A 67 11.92 3.44 -36.92
N HIS A 68 11.70 2.18 -37.31
CA HIS A 68 12.64 1.36 -38.08
C HIS A 68 12.10 0.98 -39.47
N SER A 69 11.00 1.59 -39.90
CA SER A 69 10.38 1.33 -41.20
C SER A 69 11.02 2.16 -42.32
N PHE A 70 11.02 1.62 -43.54
CA PHE A 70 11.42 2.35 -44.76
C PHE A 70 10.22 3.09 -45.36
N ASN A 71 10.47 4.27 -45.95
CA ASN A 71 9.47 4.99 -46.72
C ASN A 71 9.35 4.35 -48.10
N THR A 72 8.34 3.50 -48.29
CA THR A 72 8.15 2.74 -49.55
C THR A 72 7.06 3.30 -50.47
N SER A 73 6.50 4.48 -50.18
CA SER A 73 5.48 5.05 -51.07
C SER A 73 6.14 5.59 -52.34
N ASN A 74 5.66 5.13 -53.50
CA ASN A 74 6.00 5.71 -54.80
C ASN A 74 4.96 6.79 -55.11
N ASN A 75 5.45 7.99 -55.47
CA ASN A 75 4.63 9.14 -55.87
C ASN A 75 3.99 8.91 -57.25
#